data_AF-A0AAW2L1N5-F1
#
_entry.id   AF-A0AAW2L1N5-F1
#
_cell.length_a   1.000
_cell.length_b   1.000
_cell.length_c   1.000
_cell.angle_alpha   90.00
_cell.angle_beta   90.00
_cell.angle_gamma   90.00
#
_symmetry.space_group_name_H-M   'P 1'
#
loop_
_entity.id
_entity.type
_entity.pdbx_description
1 polymer ?
#
loop_
_entity_poly.entity_id
_entity_poly.type
_entity_poly.pdbx_seq_one_letter_code
_entity_poly.pdbx_strand_id
1 'polypeptide(L)'
;MLEDSVKRLKSPKASAGPTLNKAQIDSALDFLADWVYECCGSVSFSSLEHPKFKAFLTQVGLPAISRRELVWSRLDGKYEEARAESEAKIRDAMFFQIAADGWKSKDHVHVGEENCVHLAVNLPNGTSVFRRAVFTTGYVPSKYAEEVMWETVTEICGNAVQQCVGIVSDKFKAKALRNLENQHHWMVNICCQYQGFNSLIKDFGKELTLFKNVTENCLKLANFINNKSQIRHSFHKYQLQEYGHAGLLRVPLRGYERSDFGPVYAMVEDILSSARALQLVLLDESYKIVLMEEPVAREIEEMMRTPHFWNELEAVNCLVKLIKAMAQEIETEKPRVGQCLPLWEELRVKVKDWCSKFHIVEGPVEKIINRRFKKNYHPSWAAAFVLDPLYLIRDTSGKYLPPFKFLTPDQEKDVDKLITRLVSREEAHIALMELMKWRTEGLDPVYAQAVQLKQRDPNTGKMKIANPQSSRLVWETHLTEFKALGKVAVRLIFLHATSCVFKCSWSLLKWASAHSHSRVGRDRAQKLVFISAHSKMEKREFPNDEDKDAELFAMENGEDDVLNEVFVDTSSV
;
A
#
# COMPACT_ATOMS: atom_id res chain seq x y z
N MET A 1 -49.92 -18.41 70.74
CA MET A 1 -50.04 -18.66 69.29
C MET A 1 -49.25 -17.59 68.57
N LEU A 2 -48.42 -18.00 67.60
CA LEU A 2 -47.50 -17.22 66.75
C LEU A 2 -46.12 -16.93 67.36
N GLU A 3 -45.29 -17.97 67.42
CA GLU A 3 -43.89 -17.88 67.01
C GLU A 3 -43.78 -18.38 65.56
N ASP A 4 -42.70 -18.00 64.87
CA ASP A 4 -42.32 -18.29 63.48
C ASP A 4 -42.89 -17.39 62.37
N SER A 5 -42.08 -16.42 61.91
CA SER A 5 -41.66 -16.27 60.50
C SER A 5 -40.97 -14.92 60.22
N VAL A 6 -39.66 -14.84 60.42
CA VAL A 6 -38.81 -13.90 59.65
C VAL A 6 -37.63 -14.67 59.08
N LYS A 7 -37.88 -15.32 57.94
CA LYS A 7 -36.83 -15.88 57.10
C LYS A 7 -36.00 -14.71 56.53
N ARG A 8 -34.71 -14.73 56.86
CA ARG A 8 -33.64 -13.95 56.23
C ARG A 8 -33.80 -13.97 54.70
N LEU A 9 -34.07 -12.79 54.12
CA LEU A 9 -33.89 -12.52 52.70
C LEU A 9 -32.40 -12.68 52.38
N LYS A 10 -32.02 -13.86 51.86
CA LYS A 10 -30.76 -14.03 51.15
C LYS A 10 -30.85 -13.20 49.88
N SER A 11 -29.90 -12.28 49.71
CA SER A 11 -29.60 -11.65 48.43
C SER A 11 -29.51 -12.72 47.34
N PRO A 12 -30.06 -12.49 46.12
CA PRO A 12 -29.92 -13.44 45.04
C PRO A 12 -28.42 -13.62 44.77
N LYS A 13 -27.92 -14.84 44.94
CA LYS A 13 -26.63 -15.22 44.37
C LYS A 13 -26.72 -14.92 42.88
N ALA A 14 -25.70 -14.26 42.33
CA ALA A 14 -25.54 -14.11 40.89
C ALA A 14 -25.85 -15.47 40.24
N SER A 15 -26.83 -15.48 39.34
CA SER A 15 -27.26 -16.69 38.62
C SER A 15 -26.01 -17.38 38.07
N ALA A 16 -25.86 -18.68 38.34
CA ALA A 16 -24.84 -19.47 37.68
C ALA A 16 -25.07 -19.29 36.17
N GLY A 17 -24.05 -18.75 35.48
CA GLY A 17 -24.13 -18.52 34.05
C GLY A 17 -24.50 -19.80 33.29
N PRO A 18 -24.93 -19.66 32.03
CA PRO A 18 -25.30 -20.81 31.20
C PRO A 18 -24.20 -21.89 31.23
N THR A 19 -24.56 -23.13 31.54
CA THR A 19 -23.62 -24.25 31.60
C THR A 19 -23.29 -24.69 30.18
N LEU A 20 -22.21 -24.14 29.62
CA LEU A 20 -21.69 -24.55 28.31
C LEU A 20 -21.09 -25.95 28.40
N ASN A 21 -21.26 -26.76 27.36
CA ASN A 21 -20.57 -28.04 27.24
C ASN A 21 -19.10 -27.82 26.82
N LYS A 22 -18.26 -28.85 26.98
CA LYS A 22 -16.82 -28.74 26.68
C LYS A 22 -16.54 -28.29 25.24
N ALA A 23 -17.29 -28.81 24.26
CA ALA A 23 -17.10 -28.46 22.86
C ALA A 23 -17.44 -26.97 22.58
N GLN A 24 -18.48 -26.44 23.23
CA GLN A 24 -18.86 -25.03 23.15
C GLN A 24 -17.81 -24.13 23.80
N ILE A 25 -17.25 -24.55 24.93
CA ILE A 25 -16.15 -23.82 25.59
C ILE A 25 -14.93 -23.79 24.68
N ASP A 26 -14.50 -24.96 24.17
CA ASP A 26 -13.32 -25.06 23.30
C ASP A 26 -13.50 -24.22 22.03
N SER A 27 -14.68 -24.29 21.38
CA SER A 27 -15.00 -23.49 20.20
C SER A 27 -15.03 -21.98 20.48
N ALA A 28 -15.59 -21.55 21.61
CA ALA A 28 -15.61 -20.13 21.98
C ALA A 28 -14.20 -19.58 22.26
N LEU A 29 -13.33 -20.41 22.88
CA LEU A 29 -11.93 -20.07 23.10
C LEU A 29 -11.14 -20.00 21.78
N ASP A 30 -11.44 -20.89 20.83
CA ASP A 30 -10.86 -20.83 19.48
C ASP A 30 -11.27 -19.56 18.74
N PHE A 31 -12.54 -19.17 18.78
CA PHE A 31 -12.99 -17.90 18.17
C PHE A 31 -12.31 -16.68 18.80
N LEU A 32 -12.13 -16.68 20.12
CA LEU A 32 -11.40 -15.59 20.78
C LEU A 32 -9.93 -15.58 20.38
N ALA A 33 -9.29 -16.74 20.31
CA ALA A 33 -7.89 -16.86 19.88
C ALA A 33 -7.72 -16.36 18.44
N ASP A 34 -8.61 -16.79 17.53
CA ASP A 34 -8.64 -16.34 16.14
C ASP A 34 -8.78 -14.82 16.07
N TRP A 35 -9.73 -14.22 16.79
CA TRP A 35 -9.89 -12.77 16.85
C TRP A 35 -8.61 -12.06 17.33
N VAL A 36 -7.97 -12.55 18.40
CA VAL A 36 -6.74 -11.96 18.94
C VAL A 36 -5.58 -12.06 17.94
N TYR A 37 -5.42 -13.20 17.27
CA TYR A 37 -4.36 -13.40 16.29
C TYR A 37 -4.60 -12.59 15.02
N GLU A 38 -5.85 -12.50 14.56
CA GLU A 38 -6.26 -11.68 13.41
C GLU A 38 -6.00 -10.19 13.64
N CYS A 39 -6.35 -9.68 14.83
CA CYS A 39 -6.09 -8.32 15.27
C CYS A 39 -4.60 -7.99 15.43
N CYS A 40 -3.74 -9.02 15.49
CA CYS A 40 -2.29 -8.91 15.30
C CYS A 40 -1.71 -7.65 15.98
N GLY A 41 -1.64 -7.66 17.31
CA GLY A 41 -1.05 -6.57 18.10
C GLY A 41 -1.97 -5.39 18.44
N SER A 42 -3.12 -5.23 17.76
CA SER A 42 -4.11 -4.21 18.14
C SER A 42 -4.84 -4.58 19.44
N VAL A 43 -5.00 -5.88 19.71
CA VAL A 43 -5.39 -6.42 21.02
C VAL A 43 -4.16 -6.98 21.72
N SER A 44 -3.74 -6.33 22.81
CA SER A 44 -2.63 -6.85 23.63
C SER A 44 -3.05 -8.12 24.39
N PHE A 45 -2.16 -9.10 24.49
CA PHE A 45 -2.35 -10.25 25.38
C PHE A 45 -2.59 -9.85 26.84
N SER A 46 -2.11 -8.67 27.28
CA SER A 46 -2.39 -8.15 28.63
C SER A 46 -3.86 -7.75 28.80
N SER A 47 -4.54 -7.33 27.73
CA SER A 47 -5.97 -6.98 27.78
C SER A 47 -6.84 -8.20 28.13
N LEU A 48 -6.40 -9.40 27.75
CA LEU A 48 -7.06 -10.67 28.08
C LEU A 48 -6.89 -11.06 29.56
N GLU A 49 -5.89 -10.49 30.25
CA GLU A 49 -5.68 -10.71 31.68
C GLU A 49 -6.46 -9.71 32.55
N HIS A 50 -7.08 -8.70 31.94
CA HIS A 50 -7.78 -7.62 32.64
C HIS A 50 -8.93 -8.16 33.52
N PRO A 51 -9.07 -7.73 34.78
CA PRO A 51 -10.06 -8.29 35.71
C PRO A 51 -11.51 -8.20 35.20
N LYS A 52 -11.87 -7.12 34.49
CA LYS A 52 -13.22 -6.96 33.91
C LYS A 52 -13.47 -7.94 32.76
N PHE A 53 -12.45 -8.25 31.96
CA PHE A 53 -12.57 -9.24 30.88
C PHE A 53 -12.75 -10.65 31.45
N LYS A 54 -12.00 -11.00 32.50
CA LYS A 54 -12.20 -12.26 33.24
C LYS A 54 -13.58 -12.38 33.87
N ALA A 55 -14.09 -11.28 34.44
CA ALA A 55 -15.45 -11.23 34.98
C ALA A 55 -16.50 -11.43 33.87
N PHE A 56 -16.30 -10.82 32.70
CA PHE A 56 -17.15 -11.03 31.53
C PHE A 56 -17.15 -12.49 31.07
N LEU A 57 -15.98 -13.12 30.90
CA LEU A 57 -15.88 -14.54 30.54
C LEU A 57 -16.64 -15.43 31.52
N THR A 58 -16.45 -15.17 32.82
CA THR A 58 -17.15 -15.91 33.89
C THR A 58 -18.67 -15.73 33.80
N GLN A 59 -19.14 -14.52 33.48
CA GLN A 59 -20.57 -14.21 33.32
C GLN A 59 -21.20 -14.96 32.13
N VAL A 60 -20.46 -15.14 31.04
CA VAL A 60 -20.93 -15.88 29.85
C VAL A 60 -20.70 -17.39 29.91
N GLY A 61 -20.18 -17.90 31.04
CA GLY A 61 -19.97 -19.34 31.25
C GLY A 61 -18.63 -19.88 30.71
N LEU A 62 -17.68 -19.00 30.37
CA LEU A 62 -16.35 -19.37 29.89
C LEU A 62 -15.30 -19.32 31.01
N PRO A 63 -14.32 -20.25 31.02
CA PRO A 63 -13.23 -20.22 31.97
C PRO A 63 -12.29 -19.03 31.71
N ALA A 64 -11.57 -18.60 32.74
CA ALA A 64 -10.48 -17.65 32.57
C ALA A 64 -9.37 -18.26 31.71
N ILE A 65 -8.90 -17.51 30.72
CA ILE A 65 -7.94 -18.01 29.74
C ILE A 65 -6.52 -17.81 30.26
N SER A 66 -5.70 -18.85 30.13
CA SER A 66 -4.28 -18.76 30.41
C SER A 66 -3.55 -18.07 29.25
N ARG A 67 -2.82 -17.00 29.54
CA ARG A 67 -1.91 -16.37 28.57
C ARG A 67 -0.92 -17.37 27.97
N ARG A 68 -0.48 -18.36 28.76
CA ARG A 68 0.46 -19.38 28.27
C ARG A 68 -0.18 -20.28 27.21
N GLU A 69 -1.47 -20.59 27.33
CA GLU A 69 -2.20 -21.40 26.37
C GLU A 69 -2.41 -20.66 25.04
N LEU A 70 -2.77 -19.37 25.10
CA LEU A 70 -2.93 -18.52 23.92
C LEU A 70 -1.60 -18.18 23.23
N VAL A 71 -0.52 -17.96 23.96
CA VAL A 71 0.76 -17.51 23.38
C VAL A 71 1.60 -18.68 22.86
N TRP A 72 1.24 -19.93 23.19
CA TRP A 72 2.00 -21.11 22.80
C TRP A 72 1.13 -22.14 22.08
N SER A 73 0.44 -23.02 22.79
CA SER A 73 -0.17 -24.21 22.20
C SER A 73 -1.21 -23.88 21.13
N ARG A 74 -2.07 -22.89 21.37
CA ARG A 74 -3.07 -22.47 20.38
C ARG A 74 -2.46 -21.72 19.21
N LEU A 75 -1.46 -20.86 19.47
CA LEU A 75 -0.74 -20.13 18.43
C LEU A 75 0.02 -21.07 17.49
N ASP A 76 0.75 -22.04 18.06
CA ASP A 76 1.51 -23.04 17.31
C ASP A 76 0.57 -23.92 16.48
N GLY A 77 -0.55 -24.38 17.07
CA GLY A 77 -1.56 -25.17 16.36
C GLY A 77 -2.16 -24.42 15.17
N LYS A 78 -2.61 -23.17 15.38
CA LYS A 78 -3.17 -22.33 14.31
C LYS A 78 -2.15 -21.95 13.25
N TYR A 79 -0.90 -21.72 13.64
CA TYR A 79 0.18 -21.46 12.70
C TYR A 79 0.43 -22.67 11.79
N GLU A 80 0.56 -23.88 12.35
CA GLU A 80 0.79 -25.08 11.55
C GLU A 80 -0.41 -25.42 10.65
N GLU A 81 -1.65 -25.18 11.10
CA GLU A 81 -2.86 -25.30 10.26
C GLU A 81 -2.81 -24.36 9.06
N ALA A 82 -2.65 -23.05 9.30
CA ALA A 82 -2.57 -22.05 8.24
C ALA A 82 -1.38 -22.31 7.30
N ARG A 83 -0.25 -22.79 7.85
CA ARG A 83 0.94 -23.13 7.09
C ARG A 83 0.70 -24.34 6.20
N ALA A 84 0.11 -25.41 6.71
CA ALA A 84 -0.19 -26.60 5.93
C ALA A 84 -1.16 -26.30 4.78
N GLU A 85 -2.17 -25.45 5.02
CA GLU A 85 -3.09 -24.99 3.98
C GLU A 85 -2.37 -24.15 2.91
N SER A 86 -1.53 -23.20 3.32
CA SER A 86 -0.73 -22.37 2.41
C SER A 86 0.24 -23.21 1.57
N GLU A 87 0.95 -24.16 2.18
CA GLU A 87 1.85 -25.08 1.49
C GLU A 87 1.10 -26.01 0.52
N ALA A 88 -0.12 -26.42 0.85
CA ALA A 88 -0.97 -27.17 -0.08
C ALA A 88 -1.36 -26.32 -1.30
N LYS A 89 -1.84 -25.09 -1.08
CA LYS A 89 -2.19 -24.14 -2.16
C LYS A 89 -1.01 -23.87 -3.10
N ILE A 90 0.21 -23.75 -2.56
CA ILE A 90 1.42 -23.52 -3.36
C ILE A 90 1.81 -24.78 -4.13
N ARG A 91 1.80 -25.96 -3.49
CA ARG A 91 2.18 -27.24 -4.11
C ARG A 91 1.27 -27.60 -5.28
N ASP A 92 -0.02 -27.29 -5.18
CA ASP A 92 -1.00 -27.58 -6.22
C ASP A 92 -0.91 -26.59 -7.40
N ALA A 93 -0.17 -25.48 -7.24
CA ALA A 93 0.02 -24.50 -8.30
C ALA A 93 1.12 -24.92 -9.29
N MET A 94 0.80 -24.86 -10.59
CA MET A 94 1.76 -25.20 -11.65
C MET A 94 2.98 -24.25 -11.70
N PHE A 95 2.77 -22.99 -11.32
CA PHE A 95 3.80 -21.95 -11.24
C PHE A 95 3.29 -20.82 -10.34
N PHE A 96 4.17 -19.92 -9.93
CA PHE A 96 3.83 -18.78 -9.06
C PHE A 96 4.78 -17.59 -9.26
N GLN A 97 4.40 -16.45 -8.70
CA GLN A 97 5.23 -15.24 -8.65
C GLN A 97 5.43 -14.84 -7.19
N ILE A 98 6.65 -14.44 -6.82
CA ILE A 98 6.91 -13.88 -5.49
C ILE A 98 6.62 -12.37 -5.49
N ALA A 99 5.90 -11.90 -4.49
CA ALA A 99 5.73 -10.49 -4.18
C ALA A 99 6.54 -10.14 -2.93
N ALA A 100 7.48 -9.20 -3.05
CA ALA A 100 8.42 -8.83 -2.00
C ALA A 100 8.34 -7.32 -1.69
N ASP A 101 7.73 -6.97 -0.57
CA ASP A 101 7.39 -5.61 -0.18
C ASP A 101 8.03 -5.19 1.15
N GLY A 102 8.18 -3.88 1.39
CA GLY A 102 8.75 -3.36 2.64
C GLY A 102 10.28 -3.17 2.61
N TRP A 103 10.92 -3.30 1.45
CA TRP A 103 12.34 -2.98 1.29
C TRP A 103 12.61 -1.48 1.29
N LYS A 104 11.59 -0.69 0.96
CA LYS A 104 11.62 0.77 1.08
C LYS A 104 11.10 1.15 2.47
N SER A 105 11.96 1.80 3.27
CA SER A 105 11.59 2.30 4.59
C SER A 105 10.33 3.14 4.50
N LYS A 106 9.36 2.90 5.38
CA LYS A 106 8.24 3.82 5.57
C LYS A 106 8.78 5.03 6.31
N ASP A 107 8.60 6.21 5.72
CA ASP A 107 9.10 7.49 6.21
C ASP A 107 8.23 7.96 7.42
N HIS A 108 8.25 7.21 8.53
CA HIS A 108 7.73 7.69 9.82
C HIS A 108 8.92 8.08 10.71
N VAL A 109 9.08 9.40 10.84
CA VAL A 109 9.79 10.31 11.76
C VAL A 109 10.72 9.78 12.88
N HIS A 110 10.86 8.50 13.20
CA HIS A 110 11.67 8.04 14.32
C HIS A 110 12.86 7.18 13.87
N VAL A 111 14.06 7.70 14.16
CA VAL A 111 15.34 7.02 13.98
C VAL A 111 15.39 5.83 14.94
N GLY A 112 15.37 4.61 14.41
CA GLY A 112 15.52 3.37 15.20
C GLY A 112 14.57 2.23 14.86
N GLU A 113 13.64 2.40 13.91
CA GLU A 113 12.59 1.42 13.65
C GLU A 113 13.02 0.24 12.76
N GLU A 114 12.54 -0.95 13.10
CA GLU A 114 12.68 -2.19 12.33
C GLU A 114 11.77 -2.16 11.10
N ASN A 115 12.35 -2.30 9.92
CA ASN A 115 11.62 -2.48 8.68
C ASN A 115 11.22 -3.96 8.54
N CYS A 116 9.93 -4.23 8.41
CA CYS A 116 9.44 -5.58 8.10
C CYS A 116 9.25 -5.73 6.59
N VAL A 117 10.02 -6.64 6.01
CA VAL A 117 9.87 -7.07 4.62
C VAL A 117 8.90 -8.26 4.58
N HIS A 118 7.92 -8.20 3.70
CA HIS A 118 6.92 -9.23 3.51
C HIS A 118 7.16 -9.95 2.19
N LEU A 119 7.18 -11.28 2.25
CA LEU A 119 7.18 -12.14 1.06
C LEU A 119 5.85 -12.88 1.00
N ALA A 120 5.18 -12.72 -0.13
CA ALA A 120 3.95 -13.42 -0.48
C ALA A 120 4.12 -14.13 -1.83
N VAL A 121 3.26 -15.10 -2.09
CA VAL A 121 3.26 -15.91 -3.31
C VAL A 121 1.93 -15.69 -4.00
N ASN A 122 1.96 -15.15 -5.21
CA ASN A 122 0.79 -15.04 -6.08
C ASN A 122 0.60 -16.35 -6.83
N LEU A 123 -0.65 -16.81 -6.93
CA LEU A 123 -1.02 -18.07 -7.54
C LEU A 123 -1.87 -17.88 -8.82
N PRO A 124 -1.74 -18.78 -9.81
CA PRO A 124 -2.50 -18.85 -11.05
C PRO A 124 -4.00 -18.56 -10.97
N ASN A 125 -4.65 -19.05 -9.92
CA ASN A 125 -6.08 -18.90 -9.65
C ASN A 125 -6.44 -17.50 -9.10
N GLY A 126 -5.49 -16.56 -9.10
CA GLY A 126 -5.69 -15.19 -8.64
C GLY A 126 -5.72 -15.03 -7.12
N THR A 127 -5.47 -16.09 -6.35
CA THR A 127 -5.22 -15.95 -4.91
C THR A 127 -3.75 -15.61 -4.67
N SER A 128 -3.48 -15.07 -3.49
CA SER A 128 -2.12 -14.90 -2.98
C SER A 128 -2.06 -15.58 -1.63
N VAL A 129 -0.89 -16.04 -1.22
CA VAL A 129 -0.63 -16.60 0.11
C VAL A 129 0.57 -15.92 0.74
N PHE A 130 0.51 -15.68 2.05
CA PHE A 130 1.64 -15.09 2.76
C PHE A 130 2.69 -16.17 3.02
N ARG A 131 3.97 -15.87 2.79
CA ARG A 131 5.06 -16.83 2.99
C ARG A 131 5.87 -16.53 4.24
N ARG A 132 6.41 -15.31 4.34
CA ARG A 132 7.39 -14.99 5.38
C ARG A 132 7.50 -13.49 5.63
N ALA A 133 7.77 -13.13 6.88
CA ALA A 133 8.23 -11.80 7.28
C ALA A 133 9.74 -11.82 7.62
N VAL A 134 10.47 -10.84 7.11
CA VAL A 134 11.89 -10.61 7.37
C VAL A 134 12.06 -9.23 8.01
N PHE A 135 12.36 -9.22 9.31
CA PHE A 135 12.69 -8.01 10.04
C PHE A 135 14.13 -7.58 9.72
N THR A 136 14.30 -6.32 9.32
CA THR A 136 15.56 -5.70 8.93
C THR A 136 15.76 -4.40 9.71
N THR A 137 17.00 -4.06 10.04
CA THR A 137 17.34 -2.82 10.72
C THR A 137 18.20 -1.95 9.79
N GLY A 138 17.85 -0.66 9.70
CA GLY A 138 18.63 0.32 8.94
C GLY A 138 18.72 0.04 7.43
N TYR A 139 19.90 0.29 6.86
CA TYR A 139 20.13 0.16 5.42
C TYR A 139 20.29 -1.31 5.00
N VAL A 140 19.46 -1.74 4.06
CA VAL A 140 19.52 -3.09 3.48
C VAL A 140 20.31 -3.08 2.17
N PRO A 141 21.43 -3.84 2.06
CA PRO A 141 22.17 -4.00 0.81
C PRO A 141 21.38 -4.78 -0.24
N SER A 142 21.58 -4.48 -1.53
CA SER A 142 20.89 -5.19 -2.62
C SER A 142 21.23 -6.68 -2.67
N LYS A 143 22.45 -7.07 -2.27
CA LYS A 143 22.88 -8.48 -2.26
C LYS A 143 22.10 -9.29 -1.21
N TYR A 144 21.85 -8.72 -0.04
CA TYR A 144 21.03 -9.36 0.97
C TYR A 144 19.58 -9.55 0.50
N ALA A 145 19.02 -8.54 -0.19
CA ALA A 145 17.68 -8.68 -0.77
C ALA A 145 17.62 -9.78 -1.85
N GLU A 146 18.66 -9.88 -2.68
CA GLU A 146 18.83 -10.96 -3.67
C GLU A 146 18.87 -12.35 -3.00
N GLU A 147 19.67 -12.50 -1.94
CA GLU A 147 19.79 -13.73 -1.15
C GLU A 147 18.45 -14.13 -0.51
N VAL A 148 17.74 -13.20 0.13
CA VAL A 148 16.44 -13.47 0.77
C VAL A 148 15.37 -13.89 -0.25
N MET A 149 15.31 -13.20 -1.39
CA MET A 149 14.36 -13.55 -2.45
C MET A 149 14.67 -14.93 -3.03
N TRP A 150 15.95 -15.23 -3.29
CA TRP A 150 16.36 -16.52 -3.84
C TRP A 150 16.19 -17.68 -2.84
N GLU A 151 16.54 -17.48 -1.57
CA GLU A 151 16.30 -18.43 -0.49
C GLU A 151 14.81 -18.83 -0.49
N THR A 152 13.92 -17.83 -0.55
CA THR A 152 12.46 -18.07 -0.58
C THR A 152 12.02 -18.89 -1.80
N VAL A 153 12.60 -18.63 -2.99
CA VAL A 153 12.33 -19.46 -4.18
C VAL A 153 12.76 -20.91 -3.95
N THR A 154 13.98 -21.12 -3.44
CA THR A 154 14.52 -22.46 -3.22
C THR A 154 13.78 -23.24 -2.13
N GLU A 155 13.33 -22.55 -1.06
CA GLU A 155 12.52 -23.15 -0.01
C GLU A 155 11.17 -23.68 -0.54
N ILE A 156 10.53 -22.93 -1.44
CA ILE A 156 9.23 -23.32 -2.01
C ILE A 156 9.39 -24.41 -3.06
N CYS A 157 10.31 -24.21 -4.00
CA CYS A 157 10.43 -25.05 -5.19
C CYS A 157 11.24 -26.33 -4.95
N GLY A 158 12.09 -26.37 -3.92
CA GLY A 158 13.14 -27.38 -3.79
C GLY A 158 13.97 -27.45 -5.08
N ASN A 159 13.84 -28.56 -5.80
CA ASN A 159 14.55 -28.79 -7.07
C ASN A 159 13.85 -28.18 -8.31
N ALA A 160 12.57 -27.83 -8.22
CA ALA A 160 11.75 -27.38 -9.34
C ALA A 160 11.71 -25.85 -9.48
N VAL A 161 12.87 -25.17 -9.41
CA VAL A 161 12.97 -23.69 -9.35
C VAL A 161 12.27 -22.94 -10.50
N GLN A 162 12.02 -23.62 -11.63
CA GLN A 162 11.28 -23.09 -12.78
C GLN A 162 9.79 -22.84 -12.50
N GLN A 163 9.24 -23.35 -11.39
CA GLN A 163 7.89 -23.01 -10.95
C GLN A 163 7.77 -21.53 -10.56
N CYS A 164 8.85 -20.88 -10.10
CA CYS A 164 8.85 -19.45 -9.89
C CYS A 164 9.08 -18.73 -11.22
N VAL A 165 8.04 -18.06 -11.74
CA VAL A 165 8.09 -17.37 -13.04
C VAL A 165 8.52 -15.91 -12.94
N GLY A 166 8.69 -15.37 -11.73
CA GLY A 166 9.12 -13.99 -11.54
C GLY A 166 8.95 -13.46 -10.13
N ILE A 167 9.53 -12.28 -9.90
CA ILE A 167 9.47 -11.55 -8.63
C ILE A 167 8.99 -10.12 -8.89
N VAL A 168 8.05 -9.63 -8.10
CA VAL A 168 7.68 -8.20 -8.05
C VAL A 168 8.13 -7.60 -6.72
N SER A 169 8.84 -6.47 -6.77
CA SER A 169 9.33 -5.80 -5.56
C SER A 169 9.21 -4.28 -5.59
N ASP A 170 9.00 -3.67 -4.42
CA ASP A 170 8.97 -2.21 -4.22
C ASP A 170 10.36 -1.55 -4.38
N LYS A 171 11.45 -2.32 -4.38
CA LYS A 171 12.81 -1.82 -4.48
C LYS A 171 13.74 -2.72 -5.31
N PHE A 172 14.99 -2.27 -5.44
CA PHE A 172 16.13 -3.02 -5.99
C PHE A 172 16.04 -3.49 -7.44
N LYS A 173 15.11 -2.95 -8.24
CA LYS A 173 15.00 -3.26 -9.69
C LYS A 173 16.35 -3.28 -10.42
N ALA A 174 17.15 -2.21 -10.28
CA ALA A 174 18.37 -2.04 -11.04
C ALA A 174 19.53 -2.99 -10.65
N LYS A 175 19.42 -3.71 -9.52
CA LYS A 175 20.45 -4.61 -9.00
C LYS A 175 19.87 -6.00 -8.73
N ALA A 176 19.28 -6.25 -7.57
CA ALA A 176 18.84 -7.58 -7.14
C ALA A 176 17.91 -8.26 -8.16
N LEU A 177 16.83 -7.59 -8.58
CA LEU A 177 15.88 -8.17 -9.53
C LEU A 177 16.53 -8.47 -10.89
N ARG A 178 17.35 -7.54 -11.39
CA ARG A 178 18.10 -7.70 -12.64
C ARG A 178 19.14 -8.82 -12.56
N ASN A 179 19.82 -8.96 -11.43
CA ASN A 179 20.81 -10.01 -11.20
C ASN A 179 20.14 -11.39 -11.22
N LEU A 180 19.03 -11.55 -10.48
CA LEU A 180 18.26 -12.79 -10.47
C LEU A 180 17.73 -13.14 -11.86
N GLU A 181 17.26 -12.15 -12.61
CA GLU A 181 16.75 -12.38 -13.97
C GLU A 181 17.86 -12.73 -14.97
N ASN A 182 19.06 -12.17 -14.82
CA ASN A 182 20.22 -12.53 -15.62
C ASN A 182 20.71 -13.96 -15.32
N GLN A 183 20.64 -14.39 -14.06
CA GLN A 183 21.03 -15.74 -13.62
C GLN A 183 19.96 -16.78 -14.00
N HIS A 184 18.69 -16.38 -13.97
CA HIS A 184 17.53 -17.25 -14.19
C HIS A 184 16.66 -16.70 -15.33
N HIS A 185 17.07 -16.99 -16.57
CA HIS A 185 16.51 -16.39 -17.79
C HIS A 185 15.00 -16.61 -18.01
N TRP A 186 14.39 -17.61 -17.35
CA TRP A 186 12.96 -17.88 -17.41
C TRP A 186 12.13 -16.95 -16.52
N MET A 187 12.76 -16.24 -15.59
CA MET A 187 12.08 -15.34 -14.66
C MET A 187 11.79 -13.99 -15.32
N VAL A 188 10.72 -13.34 -14.84
CA VAL A 188 10.37 -11.96 -15.18
C VAL A 188 10.30 -11.16 -13.89
N ASN A 189 11.34 -10.38 -13.61
CA ASN A 189 11.47 -9.64 -12.36
C ASN A 189 11.20 -8.16 -12.56
N ILE A 190 10.19 -7.63 -11.86
CA ILE A 190 9.69 -6.27 -12.12
C ILE A 190 9.56 -5.43 -10.85
N CYS A 191 9.57 -4.12 -11.04
CA CYS A 191 9.28 -3.18 -9.96
C CYS A 191 7.77 -3.00 -9.76
N CYS A 192 7.38 -2.78 -8.51
CA CYS A 192 6.03 -2.44 -8.11
C CYS A 192 5.57 -1.10 -8.73
N GLN A 193 4.43 -1.10 -9.41
CA GLN A 193 3.89 0.10 -10.06
C GLN A 193 3.34 1.13 -9.07
N TYR A 194 2.75 0.69 -7.95
CA TYR A 194 2.38 1.58 -6.84
C TYR A 194 3.59 2.43 -6.42
N GLN A 195 4.74 1.79 -6.23
CA GLN A 195 5.96 2.49 -5.86
C GLN A 195 6.53 3.33 -7.02
N GLY A 196 6.39 2.86 -8.26
CA GLY A 196 6.75 3.59 -9.47
C GLY A 196 6.05 4.94 -9.58
N PHE A 197 4.73 4.97 -9.33
CA PHE A 197 3.89 6.17 -9.35
C PHE A 197 4.18 7.08 -8.15
N ASN A 198 4.24 6.55 -6.92
CA ASN A 198 4.58 7.36 -5.75
C ASN A 198 5.98 8.00 -5.85
N SER A 199 6.91 7.37 -6.57
CA SER A 199 8.23 7.95 -6.81
C SER A 199 8.21 9.15 -7.76
N LEU A 200 7.16 9.33 -8.58
CA LEU A 200 7.02 10.52 -9.43
C LEU A 200 6.87 11.79 -8.59
N ILE A 201 6.16 11.73 -7.47
CA ILE A 201 6.00 12.89 -6.57
C ILE A 201 7.37 13.37 -6.10
N LYS A 202 8.26 12.42 -5.76
CA LYS A 202 9.64 12.74 -5.37
C LYS A 202 10.47 13.29 -6.55
N ASP A 203 10.20 12.88 -7.78
CA ASP A 203 10.88 13.43 -8.97
C ASP A 203 10.39 14.84 -9.29
N PHE A 204 9.09 15.09 -9.23
CA PHE A 204 8.51 16.42 -9.43
C PHE A 204 9.01 17.40 -8.37
N GLY A 205 9.03 17.00 -7.10
CA GLY A 205 9.58 17.82 -6.02
C GLY A 205 11.05 18.21 -6.21
N LYS A 206 11.83 17.39 -6.93
CA LYS A 206 13.26 17.64 -7.17
C LYS A 206 13.54 18.43 -8.44
N GLU A 207 12.74 18.23 -9.47
CA GLU A 207 13.06 18.68 -10.83
C GLU A 207 12.16 19.80 -11.35
N LEU A 208 10.94 19.98 -10.82
CA LEU A 208 10.05 21.07 -11.22
C LEU A 208 10.27 22.32 -10.38
N THR A 209 10.51 23.44 -11.06
CA THR A 209 10.64 24.76 -10.44
C THR A 209 9.39 25.17 -9.66
N LEU A 210 8.20 24.83 -10.17
CA LEU A 210 6.92 25.03 -9.48
C LEU A 210 6.93 24.44 -8.05
N PHE A 211 7.39 23.20 -7.90
CA PHE A 211 7.42 22.54 -6.59
C PHE A 211 8.42 23.22 -5.65
N LYS A 212 9.57 23.66 -6.18
CA LYS A 212 10.58 24.39 -5.41
C LYS A 212 10.03 25.73 -4.91
N ASN A 213 9.43 26.52 -5.79
CA ASN A 213 8.84 27.82 -5.45
C ASN A 213 7.75 27.70 -4.39
N VAL A 214 6.82 26.75 -4.57
CA VAL A 214 5.76 26.48 -3.59
C VAL A 214 6.35 26.06 -2.25
N THR A 215 7.37 25.19 -2.25
CA THR A 215 8.03 24.76 -1.00
C THR A 215 8.64 25.95 -0.25
N GLU A 216 9.41 26.79 -0.93
CA GLU A 216 10.08 27.96 -0.33
C GLU A 216 9.08 28.99 0.19
N ASN A 217 8.03 29.28 -0.58
CA ASN A 217 6.99 30.23 -0.20
C ASN A 217 6.14 29.72 0.98
N CYS A 218 5.73 28.45 0.95
CA CYS A 218 4.99 27.83 2.05
C CYS A 218 5.83 27.75 3.33
N LEU A 219 7.12 27.42 3.22
CA LEU A 219 8.04 27.41 4.36
C LEU A 219 8.16 28.80 4.99
N LYS A 220 8.31 29.83 4.18
CA LYS A 220 8.40 31.21 4.65
C LYS A 220 7.13 31.64 5.39
N LEU A 221 5.97 31.37 4.80
CA LEU A 221 4.67 31.66 5.40
C LEU A 221 4.46 30.90 6.71
N ALA A 222 4.62 29.57 6.70
CA ALA A 222 4.38 28.73 7.87
C ALA A 222 5.32 29.09 9.03
N ASN A 223 6.59 29.36 8.76
CA ASN A 223 7.54 29.82 9.79
C ASN A 223 7.17 31.20 10.35
N PHE A 224 6.69 32.13 9.52
CA PHE A 224 6.26 33.44 9.99
C PHE A 224 5.04 33.34 10.90
N ILE A 225 4.00 32.63 10.47
CA ILE A 225 2.78 32.39 11.26
C ILE A 225 3.11 31.68 12.57
N ASN A 226 3.89 30.59 12.53
CA ASN A 226 4.15 29.77 13.71
C ASN A 226 5.07 30.44 14.74
N ASN A 227 6.06 31.23 14.31
CA ASN A 227 7.08 31.77 15.22
C ASN A 227 6.72 33.14 15.81
N LYS A 228 5.80 33.90 15.20
CA LYS A 228 5.37 35.21 15.69
C LYS A 228 4.15 35.07 16.58
N SER A 229 4.30 35.24 17.89
CA SER A 229 3.24 35.01 18.88
C SER A 229 1.96 35.80 18.60
N GLN A 230 2.06 37.07 18.23
CA GLN A 230 0.91 37.93 17.91
C GLN A 230 0.14 37.42 16.68
N ILE A 231 0.86 37.09 15.61
CA ILE A 231 0.29 36.57 14.37
C ILE A 231 -0.30 35.18 14.58
N ARG A 232 0.40 34.31 15.30
CA ARG A 232 -0.06 32.98 15.67
C ARG A 232 -1.38 33.04 16.45
N HIS A 233 -1.49 33.96 17.41
CA HIS A 233 -2.70 34.11 18.20
C HIS A 233 -3.88 34.57 17.34
N SER A 234 -3.66 35.55 16.46
CA SER A 234 -4.67 35.99 15.49
C SER A 234 -5.08 34.86 14.54
N PHE A 235 -4.11 34.08 14.05
CA PHE A 235 -4.36 32.93 13.19
C PHE A 235 -5.21 31.85 13.88
N HIS A 236 -4.86 31.45 15.10
CA HIS A 236 -5.64 30.48 15.87
C HIS A 236 -7.07 30.96 16.14
N LYS A 237 -7.24 32.26 16.45
CA LYS A 237 -8.56 32.89 16.62
C LYS A 237 -9.42 32.71 15.37
N TYR A 238 -8.88 32.97 14.18
CA TYR A 238 -9.65 32.83 12.93
C TYR A 238 -9.82 31.38 12.49
N GLN A 239 -8.86 30.49 12.77
CA GLN A 239 -9.05 29.05 12.55
C GLN A 239 -10.20 28.52 13.40
N LEU A 240 -10.27 28.89 14.68
CA LEU A 240 -11.35 28.49 15.57
C LEU A 240 -12.71 29.02 15.08
N GLN A 241 -12.74 30.26 14.59
CA GLN A 241 -13.95 30.88 14.05
C GLN A 241 -14.45 30.20 12.76
N GLU A 242 -13.56 29.86 11.82
CA GLU A 242 -13.95 29.33 10.51
C GLU A 242 -14.12 27.81 10.51
N TYR A 243 -13.38 27.08 11.35
CA TYR A 243 -13.22 25.63 11.26
C TYR A 243 -13.44 24.88 12.58
N GLY A 244 -13.65 25.58 13.70
CA GLY A 244 -13.93 24.95 15.00
C GLY A 244 -12.74 24.25 15.67
N HIS A 245 -11.54 24.36 15.10
CA HIS A 245 -10.30 23.85 15.66
C HIS A 245 -9.15 24.80 15.32
N ALA A 246 -8.08 24.78 16.11
CA ALA A 246 -6.90 25.61 15.89
C ALA A 246 -5.63 24.78 16.08
N GLY A 247 -4.61 25.06 15.26
CA GLY A 247 -3.36 24.31 15.31
C GLY A 247 -2.28 24.96 14.46
N LEU A 248 -1.03 24.65 14.80
CA LEU A 248 0.12 25.11 14.04
C LEU A 248 0.14 24.51 12.64
N LEU A 249 0.64 25.26 11.67
CA LEU A 249 0.94 24.74 10.34
C LEU A 249 2.11 23.75 10.46
N ARG A 250 2.00 22.55 9.89
CA ARG A 250 3.11 21.59 9.92
C ARG A 250 4.28 22.11 9.08
N VAL A 251 5.49 22.09 9.62
CA VAL A 251 6.71 22.54 8.93
C VAL A 251 7.71 21.38 8.85
N PRO A 252 8.27 21.07 7.66
CA PRO A 252 9.28 20.04 7.53
C PRO A 252 10.58 20.42 8.26
N LEU A 253 11.25 19.43 8.86
CA LEU A 253 12.55 19.63 9.51
C LEU A 253 13.64 19.97 8.47
N ARG A 254 14.54 20.90 8.81
CA ARG A 254 15.66 21.31 7.93
C ARG A 254 16.45 20.08 7.47
N GLY A 255 16.59 19.92 6.15
CA GLY A 255 17.31 18.80 5.53
C GLY A 255 16.43 17.68 4.96
N TYR A 256 15.16 17.58 5.38
CA TYR A 256 14.20 16.60 4.82
C TYR A 256 13.58 17.06 3.49
N GLU A 257 13.59 18.37 3.21
CA GLU A 257 13.01 19.01 2.02
C GLU A 257 13.50 18.43 0.69
N ARG A 258 14.75 17.91 0.63
CA ARG A 258 15.34 17.36 -0.60
C ARG A 258 15.11 15.87 -0.79
N SER A 259 14.71 15.15 0.26
CA SER A 259 14.69 13.68 0.25
C SER A 259 13.27 13.12 0.24
N ASP A 260 12.33 13.82 0.88
CA ASP A 260 10.93 13.43 0.92
C ASP A 260 9.97 14.62 0.82
N PHE A 261 9.00 14.52 -0.09
CA PHE A 261 8.01 15.57 -0.33
C PHE A 261 6.77 15.41 0.56
N GLY A 262 6.63 14.30 1.30
CA GLY A 262 5.47 14.05 2.18
C GLY A 262 5.23 15.17 3.21
N PRO A 263 6.23 15.54 4.02
CA PRO A 263 6.11 16.64 4.98
C PRO A 263 5.82 18.00 4.33
N VAL A 264 6.39 18.27 3.16
CA VAL A 264 6.11 19.51 2.40
C VAL A 264 4.66 19.52 1.92
N TYR A 265 4.18 18.39 1.41
CA TYR A 265 2.80 18.26 0.95
C TYR A 265 1.80 18.47 2.09
N ALA A 266 2.07 17.92 3.28
CA ALA A 266 1.28 18.13 4.48
C ALA A 266 1.17 19.62 4.86
N MET A 267 2.25 20.39 4.74
CA MET A 267 2.26 21.84 4.93
C MET A 267 1.42 22.58 3.88
N VAL A 268 1.52 22.17 2.61
CA VAL A 268 0.72 22.75 1.51
C VAL A 268 -0.78 22.52 1.76
N GLU A 269 -1.16 21.33 2.23
CA GLU A 269 -2.55 21.03 2.59
C GLU A 269 -3.04 21.87 3.78
N ASP A 270 -2.21 22.10 4.80
CA ASP A 270 -2.56 22.94 5.95
C ASP A 270 -2.79 24.40 5.53
N ILE A 271 -1.93 24.94 4.66
CA ILE A 271 -2.04 26.31 4.14
C ILE A 271 -3.30 26.46 3.27
N LEU A 272 -3.56 25.51 2.37
CA LEU A 272 -4.75 25.53 1.52
C LEU A 272 -6.04 25.38 2.32
N SER A 273 -6.07 24.49 3.31
CA SER A 273 -7.25 24.30 4.18
C SER A 273 -7.50 25.50 5.07
N SER A 274 -6.45 26.22 5.48
CA SER A 274 -6.54 27.43 6.31
C SER A 274 -6.59 28.74 5.51
N ALA A 275 -6.82 28.70 4.19
CA ALA A 275 -6.70 29.86 3.31
C ALA A 275 -7.55 31.06 3.76
N ARG A 276 -8.79 30.81 4.22
CA ARG A 276 -9.68 31.89 4.67
C ARG A 276 -9.22 32.51 5.99
N ALA A 277 -8.84 31.69 6.97
CA ALA A 277 -8.26 32.17 8.22
C ALA A 277 -7.00 33.01 7.97
N LEU A 278 -6.11 32.55 7.08
CA LEU A 278 -4.92 33.28 6.66
C LEU A 278 -5.24 34.65 6.05
N GLN A 279 -6.29 34.75 5.21
CA GLN A 279 -6.72 36.04 4.66
C GLN A 279 -7.29 36.98 5.73
N LEU A 280 -8.00 36.45 6.73
CA LEU A 280 -8.53 37.25 7.85
C LEU A 280 -7.42 37.78 8.76
N VAL A 281 -6.34 37.02 8.96
CA VAL A 281 -5.16 37.47 9.71
C VAL A 281 -4.58 38.76 9.12
N LEU A 282 -4.52 38.88 7.79
CA LEU A 282 -4.03 40.11 7.12
C LEU A 282 -4.87 41.36 7.44
N LEU A 283 -6.13 41.17 7.88
CA LEU A 283 -7.04 42.27 8.21
C LEU A 283 -7.02 42.65 9.69
N ASP A 284 -6.42 41.81 10.54
CA ASP A 284 -6.38 42.02 11.99
C ASP A 284 -5.38 43.11 12.37
N GLU A 285 -5.72 43.88 13.41
CA GLU A 285 -4.88 44.98 13.90
C GLU A 285 -3.49 44.49 14.36
N SER A 286 -3.39 43.26 14.87
CA SER A 286 -2.10 42.64 15.24
C SER A 286 -1.16 42.48 14.05
N TYR A 287 -1.69 42.21 12.85
CA TYR A 287 -0.88 42.10 11.63
C TYR A 287 -0.37 43.47 11.17
N LYS A 288 -1.21 44.52 11.28
CA LYS A 288 -0.83 45.90 10.93
C LYS A 288 0.32 46.42 11.78
N ILE A 289 0.36 46.05 13.06
CA ILE A 289 1.47 46.40 13.97
C ILE A 289 2.76 45.73 13.49
N VAL A 290 2.74 44.41 13.22
CA VAL A 290 3.91 43.66 12.74
C VAL A 290 4.38 44.15 11.36
N LEU A 291 3.47 44.63 10.51
CA LEU A 291 3.80 45.22 9.19
C LEU A 291 4.70 46.46 9.27
N MET A 292 4.57 47.23 10.36
CA MET A 292 5.39 48.41 10.62
C MET A 292 6.79 48.04 11.14
N GLU A 293 6.91 46.89 11.82
CA GLU A 293 8.12 46.43 12.48
C GLU A 293 9.01 45.56 11.57
N GLU A 294 8.41 44.74 10.70
CA GLU A 294 9.17 43.75 9.92
C GLU A 294 8.95 43.83 8.40
N PRO A 295 10.03 43.91 7.60
CA PRO A 295 9.91 43.93 6.14
C PRO A 295 9.35 42.61 5.58
N VAL A 296 9.61 41.48 6.25
CA VAL A 296 9.14 40.14 5.85
C VAL A 296 7.61 40.06 5.85
N ALA A 297 6.93 40.79 6.73
CA ALA A 297 5.46 40.82 6.79
C ALA A 297 4.83 41.43 5.52
N ARG A 298 5.49 42.43 4.91
CA ARG A 298 5.02 43.02 3.65
C ARG A 298 5.15 42.03 2.50
N GLU A 299 6.28 41.35 2.40
CA GLU A 299 6.51 40.35 1.36
C GLU A 299 5.51 39.19 1.45
N ILE A 300 5.14 38.77 2.67
CA ILE A 300 4.13 37.73 2.90
C ILE A 300 2.73 38.23 2.55
N GLU A 301 2.39 39.46 2.91
CA GLU A 301 1.09 40.06 2.56
C GLU A 301 0.93 40.16 1.03
N GLU A 302 1.93 40.68 0.32
CA GLU A 302 1.94 40.78 -1.14
C GLU A 302 1.78 39.40 -1.79
N MET A 303 2.51 38.41 -1.29
CA MET A 303 2.42 37.03 -1.75
C MET A 303 0.99 36.47 -1.56
N MET A 304 0.42 36.62 -0.36
CA MET A 304 -0.91 36.09 -0.03
C MET A 304 -2.05 36.82 -0.75
N ARG A 305 -1.87 38.09 -1.11
CA ARG A 305 -2.84 38.84 -1.94
C ARG A 305 -2.76 38.46 -3.42
N THR A 306 -1.64 37.90 -3.86
CA THR A 306 -1.44 37.54 -5.27
C THR A 306 -2.18 36.24 -5.62
N PRO A 307 -3.13 36.26 -6.59
CA PRO A 307 -3.86 35.05 -6.99
C PRO A 307 -2.96 33.94 -7.54
N HIS A 308 -1.82 34.33 -8.12
CA HIS A 308 -0.81 33.41 -8.66
C HIS A 308 -0.28 32.45 -7.59
N PHE A 309 -0.01 32.93 -6.37
CA PHE A 309 0.49 32.09 -5.27
C PHE A 309 -0.50 30.94 -4.98
N TRP A 310 -1.78 31.27 -4.80
CA TRP A 310 -2.82 30.28 -4.53
C TRP A 310 -3.01 29.29 -5.70
N ASN A 311 -2.92 29.77 -6.94
CA ASN A 311 -2.98 28.92 -8.13
C ASN A 311 -1.79 27.94 -8.21
N GLU A 312 -0.57 28.38 -7.86
CA GLU A 312 0.60 27.49 -7.80
C GLU A 312 0.47 26.42 -6.69
N LEU A 313 -0.04 26.81 -5.52
CA LEU A 313 -0.34 25.87 -4.43
C LEU A 313 -1.38 24.84 -4.84
N GLU A 314 -2.48 25.28 -5.47
CA GLU A 314 -3.52 24.39 -5.98
C GLU A 314 -2.95 23.46 -7.07
N ALA A 315 -2.10 23.97 -7.96
CA ALA A 315 -1.47 23.17 -9.00
C ALA A 315 -0.65 22.01 -8.43
N VAL A 316 0.24 22.28 -7.46
CA VAL A 316 1.02 21.26 -6.76
C VAL A 316 0.11 20.27 -6.03
N ASN A 317 -0.89 20.78 -5.30
CA ASN A 317 -1.81 19.94 -4.56
C ASN A 317 -2.60 18.99 -5.48
N CYS A 318 -3.17 19.51 -6.56
CA CYS A 318 -3.92 18.73 -7.55
C CYS A 318 -3.05 17.64 -8.19
N LEU A 319 -1.80 17.94 -8.57
CA LEU A 319 -0.93 16.94 -9.19
C LEU A 319 -0.58 15.81 -8.21
N VAL A 320 -0.26 16.15 -6.96
CA VAL A 320 0.05 15.15 -5.94
C VAL A 320 -1.18 14.29 -5.62
N LYS A 321 -2.37 14.90 -5.48
CA LYS A 321 -3.63 14.14 -5.28
C LYS A 321 -3.92 13.21 -6.44
N LEU A 322 -3.73 13.66 -7.67
CA LEU A 322 -3.93 12.85 -8.88
C LEU A 322 -3.04 11.60 -8.88
N ILE A 323 -1.75 11.77 -8.63
CA ILE A 323 -0.80 10.65 -8.61
C ILE A 323 -1.08 9.70 -7.44
N LYS A 324 -1.38 10.23 -6.25
CA LYS A 324 -1.73 9.43 -5.07
C LYS A 324 -3.01 8.61 -5.31
N ALA A 325 -4.03 9.22 -5.90
CA ALA A 325 -5.27 8.53 -6.24
C ALA A 325 -5.04 7.38 -7.23
N MET A 326 -4.30 7.63 -8.32
CA MET A 326 -3.93 6.56 -9.26
C MET A 326 -3.09 5.46 -8.60
N ALA A 327 -2.15 5.82 -7.72
CA ALA A 327 -1.38 4.84 -6.99
C ALA A 327 -2.27 3.99 -6.06
N GLN A 328 -3.21 4.60 -5.34
CA GLN A 328 -4.18 3.87 -4.51
C GLN A 328 -5.08 2.94 -5.33
N GLU A 329 -5.50 3.35 -6.53
CA GLU A 329 -6.23 2.49 -7.46
C GLU A 329 -5.37 1.29 -7.90
N ILE A 330 -4.09 1.51 -8.23
CA ILE A 330 -3.14 0.43 -8.55
C ILE A 330 -3.00 -0.57 -7.38
N GLU A 331 -2.86 -0.07 -6.15
CA GLU A 331 -2.76 -0.92 -4.96
C GLU A 331 -4.03 -1.77 -4.75
N THR A 332 -5.19 -1.16 -4.98
CA THR A 332 -6.50 -1.79 -4.74
C THR A 332 -6.85 -2.80 -5.83
N GLU A 333 -6.67 -2.43 -7.10
CA GLU A 333 -7.03 -3.27 -8.25
C GLU A 333 -5.99 -4.35 -8.57
N LYS A 334 -4.78 -4.26 -8.00
CA LYS A 334 -3.67 -5.23 -8.15
C LYS A 334 -3.42 -5.60 -9.62
N PRO A 335 -3.07 -4.63 -10.48
CA PRO A 335 -3.01 -4.82 -11.92
C PRO A 335 -1.99 -5.89 -12.33
N ARG A 336 -2.28 -6.55 -13.46
CA ARG A 336 -1.39 -7.46 -14.17
C ARG A 336 -0.35 -6.69 -14.97
N VAL A 337 0.70 -7.39 -15.39
CA VAL A 337 1.79 -6.78 -16.18
C VAL A 337 1.31 -6.17 -17.49
N GLY A 338 0.31 -6.77 -18.16
CA GLY A 338 -0.28 -6.22 -19.38
C GLY A 338 -0.96 -4.84 -19.19
N GLN A 339 -1.42 -4.53 -17.97
CA GLN A 339 -2.04 -3.25 -17.62
C GLN A 339 -1.03 -2.11 -17.46
N CYS A 340 0.27 -2.40 -17.36
CA CYS A 340 1.26 -1.38 -17.05
C CYS A 340 1.34 -0.29 -18.13
N LEU A 341 1.45 -0.65 -19.41
CA LEU A 341 1.52 0.35 -20.49
C LEU A 341 0.29 1.26 -20.54
N PRO A 342 -0.96 0.73 -20.54
CA PRO A 342 -2.16 1.56 -20.44
C PRO A 342 -2.18 2.51 -19.25
N LEU A 343 -1.79 2.05 -18.05
CA LEU A 343 -1.77 2.89 -16.84
C LEU A 343 -0.83 4.09 -16.97
N TRP A 344 0.35 3.89 -17.58
CA TRP A 344 1.29 4.97 -17.82
C TRP A 344 0.82 5.93 -18.92
N GLU A 345 -0.04 5.50 -19.83
CA GLU A 345 -0.63 6.38 -20.84
C GLU A 345 -1.79 7.20 -20.25
N GLU A 346 -2.64 6.57 -19.44
CA GLU A 346 -3.68 7.26 -18.69
C GLU A 346 -3.09 8.38 -17.80
N LEU A 347 -1.97 8.11 -17.12
CA LEU A 347 -1.25 9.13 -16.36
C LEU A 347 -0.80 10.29 -17.24
N ARG A 348 -0.26 10.03 -18.44
CA ARG A 348 0.18 11.09 -19.35
C ARG A 348 -0.98 11.99 -19.78
N VAL A 349 -2.12 11.40 -20.13
CA VAL A 349 -3.33 12.15 -20.51
C VAL A 349 -3.78 13.03 -19.35
N LYS A 350 -3.95 12.44 -18.16
CA LYS A 350 -4.34 13.17 -16.93
C LYS A 350 -3.39 14.31 -16.56
N VAL A 351 -2.08 14.12 -16.76
CA VAL A 351 -1.09 15.18 -16.49
C VAL A 351 -1.09 16.26 -17.58
N LYS A 352 -1.36 15.93 -18.85
CA LYS A 352 -1.55 16.93 -19.91
C LYS A 352 -2.78 17.82 -19.64
N ASP A 353 -3.88 17.22 -19.19
CA ASP A 353 -5.06 17.97 -18.75
C ASP A 353 -4.74 18.89 -17.57
N TRP A 354 -3.93 18.42 -16.62
CA TRP A 354 -3.42 19.23 -15.50
C TRP A 354 -2.53 20.39 -15.99
N CYS A 355 -1.60 20.15 -16.92
CA CYS A 355 -0.78 21.20 -17.52
C CYS A 355 -1.64 22.27 -18.18
N SER A 356 -2.68 21.85 -18.90
CA SER A 356 -3.65 22.73 -19.56
C SER A 356 -4.44 23.57 -18.55
N LYS A 357 -4.94 22.95 -17.47
CA LYS A 357 -5.69 23.63 -16.40
C LYS A 357 -4.87 24.74 -15.74
N PHE A 358 -3.61 24.47 -15.42
CA PHE A 358 -2.75 25.38 -14.66
C PHE A 358 -1.77 26.20 -15.50
N HIS A 359 -1.87 26.12 -16.84
CA HIS A 359 -1.00 26.82 -17.79
C HIS A 359 0.50 26.50 -17.58
N ILE A 360 0.81 25.24 -17.27
CA ILE A 360 2.17 24.75 -17.06
C ILE A 360 2.75 24.23 -18.37
N VAL A 361 4.01 24.58 -18.65
CA VAL A 361 4.72 24.10 -19.84
C VAL A 361 4.89 22.57 -19.78
N GLU A 362 4.36 21.87 -20.79
CA GLU A 362 4.33 20.40 -20.81
C GLU A 362 5.71 19.74 -20.91
N GLY A 363 6.63 20.30 -21.68
CA GLY A 363 7.92 19.67 -22.01
C GLY A 363 8.75 19.23 -20.79
N PRO A 364 8.99 20.10 -19.78
CA PRO A 364 9.68 19.71 -18.56
C PRO A 364 8.97 18.59 -17.78
N VAL A 365 7.63 18.65 -17.70
CA VAL A 365 6.81 17.66 -16.99
C VAL A 365 6.89 16.30 -17.69
N GLU A 366 6.74 16.28 -19.01
CA GLU A 366 6.81 15.06 -19.82
C GLU A 366 8.21 14.42 -19.73
N LYS A 367 9.28 15.22 -19.69
CA LYS A 367 10.65 14.73 -19.51
C LYS A 367 10.82 13.97 -18.19
N ILE A 368 10.20 14.45 -17.11
CA ILE A 368 10.24 13.78 -15.80
C ILE A 368 9.48 12.45 -15.85
N ILE A 369 8.26 12.46 -16.39
CA ILE A 369 7.45 11.25 -16.56
C ILE A 369 8.18 10.22 -17.41
N ASN A 370 8.72 10.63 -18.56
CA ASN A 370 9.44 9.73 -19.48
C ASN A 370 10.72 9.15 -18.84
N ARG A 371 11.43 9.92 -18.01
CA ARG A 371 12.59 9.41 -17.26
C ARG A 371 12.17 8.35 -16.25
N ARG A 372 11.09 8.58 -15.50
CA ARG A 372 10.57 7.61 -14.54
C ARG A 372 10.00 6.37 -15.23
N PHE A 373 9.25 6.55 -16.32
CA PHE A 373 8.76 5.47 -17.17
C PHE A 373 9.91 4.58 -17.61
N LYS A 374 10.99 5.13 -18.18
CA LYS A 374 12.19 4.35 -18.58
C LYS A 374 12.83 3.59 -17.42
N LYS A 375 12.87 4.18 -16.22
CA LYS A 375 13.38 3.49 -15.02
C LYS A 375 12.50 2.31 -14.62
N ASN A 376 11.18 2.38 -14.82
CA ASN A 376 10.23 1.34 -14.42
C ASN A 376 9.91 0.32 -15.52
N TYR A 377 9.99 0.71 -16.78
CA TYR A 377 9.65 -0.11 -17.95
C TYR A 377 10.42 -1.43 -17.94
N HIS A 378 9.71 -2.51 -18.29
CA HIS A 378 10.25 -3.84 -18.48
C HIS A 378 9.66 -4.41 -19.78
N PRO A 379 10.44 -5.12 -20.62
CA PRO A 379 9.97 -5.73 -21.87
C PRO A 379 8.68 -6.56 -21.73
N SER A 380 8.48 -7.18 -20.56
CA SER A 380 7.27 -7.96 -20.27
C SER A 380 5.98 -7.16 -20.33
N TRP A 381 6.02 -5.83 -20.18
CA TRP A 381 4.83 -5.01 -20.26
C TRP A 381 4.28 -5.01 -21.69
N ALA A 382 5.15 -4.82 -22.69
CA ALA A 382 4.78 -4.86 -24.09
C ALA A 382 4.33 -6.27 -24.50
N ALA A 383 5.08 -7.30 -24.12
CA ALA A 383 4.76 -8.68 -24.44
C ALA A 383 3.43 -9.13 -23.80
N ALA A 384 3.20 -8.86 -22.52
CA ALA A 384 1.93 -9.18 -21.87
C ALA A 384 0.78 -8.40 -22.50
N PHE A 385 0.98 -7.12 -22.83
CA PHE A 385 -0.05 -6.28 -23.45
C PHE A 385 -0.52 -6.81 -24.82
N VAL A 386 0.38 -7.33 -25.67
CA VAL A 386 -0.01 -7.89 -26.98
C VAL A 386 -0.52 -9.32 -26.92
N LEU A 387 -0.17 -10.07 -25.88
CA LEU A 387 -0.62 -11.46 -25.69
C LEU A 387 -1.94 -11.56 -24.93
N ASP A 388 -2.30 -10.55 -24.15
CA ASP A 388 -3.54 -10.56 -23.37
C ASP A 388 -4.75 -10.26 -24.26
N PRO A 389 -5.72 -11.20 -24.40
CA PRO A 389 -6.92 -10.99 -25.20
C PRO A 389 -7.76 -9.78 -24.75
N LEU A 390 -7.58 -9.32 -23.51
CA LEU A 390 -8.20 -8.12 -22.96
C LEU A 390 -7.92 -6.86 -23.80
N TYR A 391 -6.76 -6.78 -24.46
CA TYR A 391 -6.34 -5.59 -25.21
C TYR A 391 -6.46 -5.72 -26.72
N LEU A 392 -7.07 -6.80 -27.21
CA LEU A 392 -7.30 -6.94 -28.63
C LEU A 392 -8.17 -5.81 -29.15
N ILE A 393 -7.84 -5.36 -30.35
CA ILE A 393 -8.50 -4.26 -31.00
C ILE A 393 -9.25 -4.80 -32.20
N ARG A 394 -10.52 -4.39 -32.31
CA ARG A 394 -11.30 -4.68 -33.49
C ARG A 394 -10.74 -3.92 -34.70
N ASP A 395 -10.37 -4.65 -35.74
CA ASP A 395 -9.97 -4.09 -37.02
C ASP A 395 -11.19 -3.72 -37.89
N THR A 396 -10.94 -3.18 -39.07
CA THR A 396 -11.98 -2.83 -40.05
C THR A 396 -12.69 -4.07 -40.64
N SER A 397 -12.08 -5.24 -40.61
CA SER A 397 -12.68 -6.51 -41.03
C SER A 397 -13.57 -7.14 -39.94
N GLY A 398 -13.55 -6.59 -38.73
CA GLY A 398 -14.29 -7.07 -37.56
C GLY A 398 -13.54 -8.10 -36.72
N LYS A 399 -12.29 -8.44 -37.07
CA LYS A 399 -11.42 -9.35 -36.31
C LYS A 399 -10.78 -8.63 -35.12
N TYR A 400 -10.52 -9.36 -34.05
CA TYR A 400 -9.86 -8.83 -32.85
C TYR A 400 -8.38 -9.16 -32.89
N LEU A 401 -7.55 -8.16 -33.19
CA LEU A 401 -6.12 -8.32 -33.41
C LEU A 401 -5.27 -7.74 -32.28
N PRO A 402 -4.06 -8.28 -32.04
CA PRO A 402 -3.14 -7.77 -31.04
C PRO A 402 -2.77 -6.29 -31.25
N PRO A 403 -2.67 -5.50 -30.16
CA PRO A 403 -2.51 -4.05 -30.19
C PRO A 403 -1.10 -3.54 -30.58
N PHE A 404 -0.41 -4.17 -31.54
CA PHE A 404 0.94 -3.77 -31.96
C PHE A 404 1.05 -2.30 -32.40
N LYS A 405 -0.02 -1.73 -32.98
CA LYS A 405 -0.06 -0.32 -33.40
C LYS A 405 0.12 0.70 -32.26
N PHE A 406 -0.03 0.27 -31.01
CA PHE A 406 0.20 1.12 -29.83
C PHE A 406 1.59 0.93 -29.22
N LEU A 407 2.42 0.06 -29.79
CA LEU A 407 3.80 -0.12 -29.37
C LEU A 407 4.74 0.77 -30.19
N THR A 408 5.83 1.20 -29.57
CA THR A 408 6.96 1.80 -30.30
C THR A 408 7.77 0.71 -31.00
N PRO A 409 8.57 1.04 -32.04
CA PRO A 409 9.43 0.06 -32.70
C PRO A 409 10.41 -0.66 -31.77
N ASP A 410 10.85 -0.01 -30.69
CA ASP A 410 11.70 -0.64 -29.68
C ASP A 410 10.92 -1.60 -28.79
N GLN A 411 9.66 -1.26 -28.46
CA GLN A 411 8.77 -2.15 -27.73
C GLN A 411 8.38 -3.38 -28.56
N GLU A 412 8.18 -3.25 -29.88
CA GLU A 412 7.96 -4.41 -30.75
C GLU A 412 9.16 -5.36 -30.72
N LYS A 413 10.39 -4.84 -30.81
CA LYS A 413 11.61 -5.67 -30.69
C LYS A 413 11.73 -6.34 -29.31
N ASP A 414 11.29 -5.67 -28.26
CA ASP A 414 11.28 -6.20 -26.90
C ASP A 414 10.34 -7.40 -26.76
N VAL A 415 9.20 -7.39 -27.46
CA VAL A 415 8.25 -8.52 -27.52
C VAL A 415 8.97 -9.77 -28.06
N ASP A 416 9.60 -9.66 -29.22
CA ASP A 416 10.28 -10.79 -29.88
C ASP A 416 11.42 -11.35 -29.00
N LYS A 417 12.25 -10.46 -28.45
CA LYS A 417 13.38 -10.83 -27.57
C LYS A 417 12.91 -11.51 -26.30
N LEU A 418 11.83 -11.04 -25.69
CA LEU A 418 11.34 -11.63 -24.46
C LEU A 418 10.72 -13.01 -24.72
N ILE A 419 9.88 -13.14 -25.75
CA ILE A 419 9.23 -14.42 -26.09
C ILE A 419 10.30 -15.49 -26.36
N THR A 420 11.31 -15.17 -27.17
CA THR A 420 12.41 -16.10 -27.46
C THR A 420 13.25 -16.44 -26.23
N ARG A 421 13.40 -15.52 -25.26
CA ARG A 421 14.10 -15.78 -23.99
C ARG A 421 13.33 -16.73 -23.07
N LEU A 422 12.00 -16.67 -23.08
CA LEU A 422 11.12 -17.41 -22.17
C LEU A 422 10.81 -18.84 -22.62
N VAL A 423 11.19 -19.21 -23.84
CA VAL A 423 11.07 -20.57 -24.38
C VAL A 423 12.42 -21.26 -24.45
N SER A 424 12.42 -22.57 -24.68
CA SER A 424 13.66 -23.30 -24.96
C SER A 424 14.28 -22.83 -26.29
N ARG A 425 15.60 -23.00 -26.46
CA ARG A 425 16.28 -22.63 -27.70
C ARG A 425 15.70 -23.32 -28.93
N GLU A 426 15.21 -24.55 -28.76
CA GLU A 426 14.59 -25.35 -29.81
C GLU A 426 13.19 -24.81 -30.17
N GLU A 427 12.41 -24.33 -29.19
CA GLU A 427 11.08 -23.75 -29.40
C GLU A 427 11.11 -22.28 -29.86
N ALA A 428 12.27 -21.60 -29.86
CA ALA A 428 12.35 -20.17 -30.14
C ALA A 428 11.80 -19.78 -31.52
N HIS A 429 12.15 -20.54 -32.57
CA HIS A 429 11.63 -20.29 -33.92
C HIS A 429 10.14 -20.60 -34.03
N ILE A 430 9.66 -21.64 -33.33
CA ILE A 430 8.25 -22.02 -33.26
C ILE A 430 7.44 -20.90 -32.59
N ALA A 431 7.91 -20.39 -31.45
CA ALA A 431 7.25 -19.31 -30.73
C ALA A 431 7.13 -18.03 -31.57
N LEU A 432 8.15 -17.71 -32.38
CA LEU A 432 8.08 -16.57 -33.30
C LEU A 432 7.11 -16.80 -34.47
N MET A 433 7.08 -18.01 -35.06
CA MET A 433 6.09 -18.34 -36.08
C MET A 433 4.66 -18.26 -35.53
N GLU A 434 4.44 -18.80 -34.34
CA GLU A 434 3.18 -18.69 -33.59
C GLU A 434 2.81 -17.24 -33.29
N LEU A 435 3.78 -16.39 -32.91
CA LEU A 435 3.55 -14.96 -32.68
C LEU A 435 3.10 -14.24 -33.96
N MET A 436 3.72 -14.56 -35.10
CA MET A 436 3.33 -13.98 -36.38
C MET A 436 1.92 -14.41 -36.78
N LYS A 437 1.58 -15.69 -36.56
CA LYS A 437 0.22 -16.20 -36.74
C LYS A 437 -0.78 -15.45 -35.85
N TRP A 438 -0.46 -15.28 -34.57
CA TRP A 438 -1.30 -14.53 -33.61
C TRP A 438 -1.51 -13.08 -34.03
N ARG A 439 -0.46 -12.42 -34.55
CA ARG A 439 -0.52 -11.03 -35.04
C ARG A 439 -1.49 -10.88 -36.22
N THR A 440 -1.63 -11.89 -37.07
CA THR A 440 -2.50 -11.85 -38.27
C THR A 440 -3.90 -12.38 -38.05
N GLU A 441 -4.05 -13.44 -37.25
CA GLU A 441 -5.33 -14.12 -37.07
C GLU A 441 -6.11 -13.59 -35.86
N GLY A 442 -5.40 -13.25 -34.77
CA GLY A 442 -5.98 -12.76 -33.53
C GLY A 442 -6.95 -13.76 -32.89
N LEU A 443 -8.01 -13.23 -32.28
CA LEU A 443 -9.04 -14.02 -31.60
C LEU A 443 -10.40 -13.83 -32.27
N ASP A 444 -11.21 -14.90 -32.25
CA ASP A 444 -12.58 -14.85 -32.69
C ASP A 444 -13.42 -13.83 -31.88
N PRO A 445 -14.30 -13.04 -32.54
CA PRO A 445 -15.07 -11.99 -31.89
C PRO A 445 -15.90 -12.42 -30.68
N VAL A 446 -16.42 -13.65 -30.64
CA VAL A 446 -17.27 -14.13 -29.54
C VAL A 446 -16.43 -14.26 -28.27
N TYR A 447 -15.25 -14.87 -28.37
CA TYR A 447 -14.34 -15.03 -27.24
C TYR A 447 -13.70 -13.70 -26.82
N ALA A 448 -13.34 -12.85 -27.78
CA ALA A 448 -12.79 -11.53 -27.48
C ALA A 448 -13.78 -10.66 -26.70
N GLN A 449 -15.04 -10.63 -27.12
CA GLN A 449 -16.09 -9.89 -26.41
C GLN A 449 -16.38 -10.48 -25.02
N ALA A 450 -16.35 -11.80 -24.88
CA ALA A 450 -16.51 -12.46 -23.58
C ALA A 450 -15.40 -12.07 -22.60
N VAL A 451 -14.14 -12.00 -23.07
CA VAL A 451 -13.00 -11.59 -22.26
C VAL A 451 -13.07 -10.09 -21.91
N GLN A 452 -13.48 -9.26 -22.86
CA GLN A 452 -13.54 -7.80 -22.69
C GLN A 452 -14.83 -7.31 -22.02
N LEU A 453 -15.72 -8.22 -21.63
CA LEU A 453 -16.97 -7.89 -20.97
C LEU A 453 -16.69 -7.15 -19.66
N LYS A 454 -17.25 -5.95 -19.53
CA LYS A 454 -17.19 -5.16 -18.30
C LYS A 454 -18.55 -5.13 -17.63
N GLN A 455 -18.56 -5.27 -16.31
CA GLN A 455 -19.72 -5.16 -15.45
C GLN A 455 -19.49 -4.08 -14.41
N ARG A 456 -20.58 -3.48 -13.94
CA ARG A 456 -20.52 -2.49 -12.87
C ARG A 456 -20.28 -3.22 -11.55
N ASP A 457 -19.18 -2.91 -10.90
CA ASP A 457 -18.85 -3.41 -9.57
C ASP A 457 -19.89 -2.88 -8.56
N PRO A 458 -20.59 -3.75 -7.81
CA PRO A 458 -21.57 -3.34 -6.81
C PRO A 458 -20.99 -2.46 -5.70
N ASN A 459 -19.72 -2.67 -5.33
CA ASN A 459 -19.09 -2.00 -4.18
C ASN A 459 -18.51 -0.64 -4.60
N THR A 460 -17.84 -0.59 -5.75
CA THR A 460 -17.13 0.62 -6.21
C THR A 460 -17.92 1.45 -7.23
N GLY A 461 -18.97 0.88 -7.83
CA GLY A 461 -19.75 1.51 -8.90
C GLY A 461 -19.00 1.67 -10.23
N LYS A 462 -17.73 1.25 -10.32
CA LYS A 462 -16.88 1.33 -11.51
C LYS A 462 -17.09 0.15 -12.45
N MET A 463 -16.83 0.34 -13.74
CA MET A 463 -16.88 -0.75 -14.73
C MET A 463 -15.60 -1.59 -14.63
N LYS A 464 -15.70 -2.84 -14.15
CA LYS A 464 -14.60 -3.79 -14.04
C LYS A 464 -14.80 -4.97 -14.99
N ILE A 465 -13.71 -5.67 -15.31
CA ILE A 465 -13.76 -6.89 -16.13
C ILE A 465 -14.59 -7.95 -15.38
N ALA A 466 -15.59 -8.50 -16.06
CA ALA A 466 -16.53 -9.46 -15.47
C ALA A 466 -15.82 -10.73 -15.01
N ASN A 467 -14.87 -11.23 -15.79
CA ASN A 467 -14.08 -12.41 -15.46
C ASN A 467 -12.58 -12.14 -15.68
N PRO A 468 -11.83 -11.73 -14.64
CA PRO A 468 -10.40 -11.44 -14.78
C PRO A 468 -9.52 -12.62 -15.21
N GLN A 469 -10.02 -13.87 -15.13
CA GLN A 469 -9.28 -15.07 -15.53
C GLN A 469 -9.53 -15.48 -16.99
N SER A 470 -10.53 -14.92 -17.65
CA SER A 470 -10.94 -15.35 -18.99
C SER A 470 -9.82 -15.24 -20.03
N SER A 471 -8.98 -14.20 -19.93
CA SER A 471 -7.81 -14.03 -20.81
C SER A 471 -6.90 -15.26 -20.81
N ARG A 472 -6.60 -15.77 -19.62
CA ARG A 472 -5.78 -16.97 -19.45
C ARG A 472 -6.51 -18.22 -19.90
N LEU A 473 -7.79 -18.35 -19.53
CA LEU A 473 -8.59 -19.52 -19.87
C LEU A 473 -8.70 -19.72 -21.38
N VAL A 474 -8.81 -18.64 -22.16
CA VAL A 474 -8.82 -18.69 -23.63
C VAL A 474 -7.50 -19.26 -24.18
N TRP A 475 -6.36 -18.89 -23.62
CA TRP A 475 -5.07 -19.48 -23.99
C TRP A 475 -4.97 -20.97 -23.64
N GLU A 476 -5.56 -21.39 -22.52
CA GLU A 476 -5.51 -22.77 -22.05
C GLU A 476 -6.50 -23.70 -22.77
N THR A 477 -7.60 -23.17 -23.32
CA THR A 477 -8.71 -23.99 -23.85
C THR A 477 -9.01 -23.80 -25.34
N HIS A 478 -8.93 -22.58 -25.86
CA HIS A 478 -9.33 -22.28 -27.24
C HIS A 478 -8.12 -22.15 -28.16
N LEU A 479 -7.03 -21.55 -27.68
CA LEU A 479 -5.81 -21.30 -28.45
C LEU A 479 -4.78 -22.45 -28.32
N THR A 480 -5.23 -23.69 -28.21
CA THR A 480 -4.37 -24.87 -27.96
C THR A 480 -3.38 -25.18 -29.07
N GLU A 481 -3.60 -24.62 -30.26
CA GLU A 481 -2.70 -24.67 -31.40
C GLU A 481 -1.40 -23.88 -31.21
N PHE A 482 -1.39 -22.89 -30.31
CA PHE A 482 -0.23 -22.08 -29.97
C PHE A 482 0.51 -22.72 -28.78
N LYS A 483 1.38 -23.70 -29.05
CA LYS A 483 2.01 -24.51 -28.01
C LYS A 483 3.12 -23.77 -27.27
N ALA A 484 4.02 -23.14 -28.02
CA ALA A 484 5.18 -22.45 -27.43
C ALA A 484 4.78 -21.07 -26.91
N LEU A 485 4.04 -20.31 -27.73
CA LEU A 485 3.54 -18.98 -27.40
C LEU A 485 2.49 -19.03 -26.29
N GLY A 486 1.60 -20.03 -26.30
CA GLY A 486 0.57 -20.18 -25.25
C GLY A 486 1.17 -20.35 -23.86
N LYS A 487 2.26 -21.14 -23.72
CA LYS A 487 3.01 -21.25 -22.46
C LYS A 487 3.54 -19.90 -21.98
N VAL A 488 4.05 -19.07 -22.90
CA VAL A 488 4.56 -17.72 -22.58
C VAL A 488 3.42 -16.78 -22.19
N ALA A 489 2.33 -16.76 -22.97
CA ALA A 489 1.18 -15.91 -22.74
C ALA A 489 0.53 -16.18 -21.37
N VAL A 490 0.25 -17.44 -21.05
CA VAL A 490 -0.33 -17.85 -19.76
C VAL A 490 0.54 -17.41 -18.58
N ARG A 491 1.88 -17.51 -18.71
CA ARG A 491 2.82 -17.04 -17.67
C ARG A 491 2.79 -15.52 -17.53
N LEU A 492 2.86 -14.78 -18.64
CA LEU A 492 2.94 -13.31 -18.61
C LEU A 492 1.65 -12.63 -18.17
N ILE A 493 0.48 -13.11 -18.63
CA ILE A 493 -0.84 -12.57 -18.27
C ILE A 493 -1.11 -12.76 -16.77
N PHE A 494 -0.57 -13.82 -16.18
CA PHE A 494 -0.68 -14.07 -14.75
C PHE A 494 0.14 -13.08 -13.89
N LEU A 495 1.26 -12.53 -14.36
CA LEU A 495 2.14 -11.74 -13.49
C LEU A 495 1.43 -10.49 -12.95
N HIS A 496 1.48 -10.28 -11.64
CA HIS A 496 1.05 -9.05 -10.98
C HIS A 496 2.14 -7.98 -11.04
N ALA A 497 1.70 -6.72 -11.08
CA ALA A 497 2.54 -5.54 -11.15
C ALA A 497 2.69 -4.79 -9.80
N THR A 498 2.15 -5.34 -8.71
CA THR A 498 2.23 -4.80 -7.34
C THR A 498 2.88 -5.79 -6.37
N SER A 499 3.67 -5.28 -5.42
CA SER A 499 4.36 -6.07 -4.38
C SER A 499 3.56 -6.22 -3.10
N CYS A 500 2.68 -5.27 -2.80
CA CYS A 500 1.92 -5.25 -1.57
C CYS A 500 0.70 -6.18 -1.67
N VAL A 501 0.71 -7.22 -0.83
CA VAL A 501 -0.41 -8.14 -0.64
C VAL A 501 -0.99 -8.01 0.77
N PHE A 502 -0.15 -7.58 1.73
CA PHE A 502 -0.47 -7.43 3.14
C PHE A 502 0.24 -6.20 3.70
N LYS A 503 -0.47 -5.38 4.49
CA LYS A 503 0.12 -4.28 5.26
C LYS A 503 0.20 -4.69 6.74
N CYS A 504 1.42 -4.83 7.25
CA CYS A 504 1.64 -5.03 8.69
C CYS A 504 1.10 -3.82 9.46
N SER A 505 0.33 -4.06 10.52
CA SER A 505 -0.12 -2.98 11.42
C SER A 505 1.09 -2.37 12.14
N TRP A 506 1.00 -1.07 12.40
CA TRP A 506 2.02 -0.35 13.16
C TRP A 506 2.20 -0.90 14.59
N SER A 507 1.10 -1.35 15.19
CA SER A 507 1.08 -2.03 16.50
C SER A 507 1.97 -3.28 16.52
N LEU A 508 2.05 -4.03 15.40
CA LEU A 508 2.95 -5.18 15.28
C LEU A 508 4.41 -4.80 15.16
N LEU A 509 4.71 -3.76 14.39
CA LEU A 509 6.10 -3.31 14.22
C LEU A 509 6.66 -2.83 15.56
N LYS A 510 5.85 -2.11 16.36
CA LYS A 510 6.17 -1.72 17.74
C LYS A 510 6.29 -2.91 18.68
N TRP A 511 5.41 -3.91 18.57
CA TRP A 511 5.48 -5.09 19.42
C TRP A 511 6.68 -5.99 19.08
N ALA A 512 6.95 -6.17 17.78
CA ALA A 512 8.09 -6.93 17.28
C ALA A 512 9.41 -6.26 17.69
N SER A 513 9.52 -4.93 17.57
CA SER A 513 10.71 -4.19 18.00
C SER A 513 10.93 -4.24 19.52
N ALA A 514 9.87 -4.20 20.32
CA ALA A 514 9.96 -4.37 21.78
C ALA A 514 10.44 -5.79 22.21
N HIS A 515 10.29 -6.79 21.35
CA HIS A 515 10.63 -8.19 21.63
C HIS A 515 11.75 -8.76 20.73
N SER A 516 12.37 -7.93 19.88
CA SER A 516 13.31 -8.36 18.83
C SER A 516 14.63 -8.89 19.37
N HIS A 517 14.97 -8.55 20.61
CA HIS A 517 16.17 -9.03 21.30
C HIS A 517 16.07 -10.51 21.74
N SER A 518 14.90 -11.15 21.64
CA SER A 518 14.74 -12.57 21.99
C SER A 518 14.33 -13.42 20.78
N ARG A 519 15.03 -14.54 20.58
CA ARG A 519 14.72 -15.51 19.50
C ARG A 519 13.28 -16.02 19.58
N VAL A 520 12.78 -16.23 20.81
CA VAL A 520 11.42 -16.69 21.08
C VAL A 520 10.38 -15.60 20.77
N GLY A 521 10.67 -14.34 21.07
CA GLY A 521 9.80 -13.21 20.72
C GLY A 521 9.64 -13.04 19.20
N ARG A 522 10.75 -13.18 18.47
CA ARG A 522 10.76 -13.10 17.00
C ARG A 522 9.97 -14.23 16.33
N ASP A 523 10.14 -15.47 16.79
CA ASP A 523 9.36 -16.62 16.31
C ASP A 523 7.86 -16.42 16.49
N ARG A 524 7.45 -15.94 17.68
CA ARG A 524 6.04 -15.61 17.95
C ARG A 524 5.51 -14.49 17.06
N ALA A 525 6.30 -13.43 16.86
CA ALA A 525 5.92 -12.33 15.96
C ALA A 525 5.66 -12.84 14.54
N GLN A 526 6.52 -13.72 14.05
CA GLN A 526 6.37 -14.31 12.73
C GLN A 526 5.10 -15.16 12.62
N LYS A 527 4.80 -15.98 13.63
CA LYS A 527 3.57 -16.80 13.68
C LYS A 527 2.30 -15.95 13.69
N LEU A 528 2.26 -14.89 14.50
CA LEU A 528 1.13 -13.96 14.57
C LEU A 528 0.92 -13.22 13.24
N VAL A 529 2.00 -12.67 12.66
CA VAL A 529 1.96 -12.02 11.35
C VAL A 529 1.46 -13.00 10.29
N PHE A 530 1.90 -14.25 10.34
CA PHE A 530 1.50 -15.28 9.38
C PHE A 530 -0.01 -15.55 9.44
N ILE A 531 -0.57 -15.77 10.64
CA ILE A 531 -2.01 -16.03 10.82
C ILE A 531 -2.85 -14.82 10.41
N SER A 532 -2.48 -13.62 10.88
CA SER A 532 -3.19 -12.38 10.53
C SER A 532 -3.15 -12.11 9.03
N ALA A 533 -2.01 -12.33 8.38
CA ALA A 533 -1.89 -12.14 6.94
C ALA A 533 -2.81 -13.08 6.17
N HIS A 534 -2.91 -14.35 6.54
CA HIS A 534 -3.82 -15.29 5.88
C HIS A 534 -5.29 -14.90 6.08
N SER A 535 -5.70 -14.54 7.29
CA SER A 535 -7.09 -14.11 7.53
C SER A 535 -7.47 -12.84 6.74
N LYS A 536 -6.59 -11.82 6.72
CA LYS A 536 -6.81 -10.59 5.93
C LYS A 536 -6.79 -10.81 4.42
N MET A 537 -6.12 -11.87 3.94
CA MET A 537 -6.04 -12.20 2.51
C MET A 537 -7.23 -13.04 2.04
N GLU A 538 -7.84 -13.84 2.92
CA GLU A 538 -9.03 -14.64 2.63
C GLU A 538 -10.32 -13.83 2.72
N LYS A 539 -10.40 -12.92 3.69
CA LYS A 539 -11.49 -11.95 3.81
C LYS A 539 -11.24 -10.82 2.80
N ARG A 540 -11.72 -10.98 1.56
CA ARG A 540 -11.80 -9.86 0.60
C ARG A 540 -12.47 -8.68 1.30
N GLU A 541 -11.68 -7.65 1.60
CA GLU A 541 -12.11 -6.30 1.98
C GLU A 541 -12.95 -6.20 3.26
N PHE A 542 -12.28 -6.04 4.40
CA PHE A 542 -12.71 -4.99 5.33
C PHE A 542 -11.66 -3.88 5.29
N PRO A 543 -12.04 -2.60 5.09
CA PRO A 543 -11.12 -1.52 5.38
C PRO A 543 -10.66 -1.66 6.83
N ASN A 544 -9.39 -1.40 7.07
CA ASN A 544 -8.80 -1.38 8.40
C ASN A 544 -9.44 -0.19 9.15
N ASP A 545 -10.66 -0.35 9.69
CA ASP A 545 -11.37 0.70 10.43
C ASP A 545 -10.61 1.13 11.69
N GLU A 546 -9.60 0.36 12.12
CA GLU A 546 -8.66 0.74 13.17
C GLU A 546 -7.92 2.06 12.88
N ASP A 547 -7.61 2.38 11.61
CA ASP A 547 -6.96 3.65 11.26
C ASP A 547 -7.95 4.83 11.30
N LYS A 548 -9.24 4.59 11.06
CA LYS A 548 -10.29 5.63 11.17
C LYS A 548 -10.65 5.93 12.62
N ASP A 549 -10.68 4.90 13.47
CA ASP A 549 -10.96 5.06 14.89
C ASP A 549 -9.78 5.75 15.60
N ALA A 550 -8.53 5.47 15.19
CA ALA A 550 -7.36 6.19 15.66
C ALA A 550 -7.36 7.68 15.27
N GLU A 551 -7.88 8.03 14.09
CA GLU A 551 -8.10 9.44 13.70
C GLU A 551 -9.23 10.09 14.51
N LEU A 552 -10.31 9.35 14.81
CA LEU A 552 -11.42 9.79 15.68
C LEU A 552 -10.96 10.12 17.10
N PHE A 553 -10.11 9.27 17.71
CA PHE A 553 -9.57 9.52 19.06
C PHE A 553 -8.36 10.47 19.09
N ALA A 554 -7.68 10.67 17.96
CA ALA A 554 -6.66 11.72 17.85
C ALA A 554 -7.27 13.13 17.76
N MET A 555 -8.50 13.25 17.23
CA MET A 555 -9.26 14.50 17.25
C MET A 555 -9.78 14.87 18.65
N GLU A 556 -10.15 13.89 19.49
CA GLU A 556 -10.65 14.15 20.85
C GLU A 556 -9.54 14.42 21.89
N ASN A 557 -8.35 13.83 21.73
CA ASN A 557 -7.25 13.97 22.71
C ASN A 557 -6.46 15.29 22.58
N GLY A 558 -6.89 16.24 21.74
CA GLY A 558 -6.31 17.58 21.65
C GLY A 558 -6.82 18.57 22.70
N GLU A 559 -7.80 18.19 23.53
CA GLU A 559 -8.52 19.12 24.41
C GLU A 559 -7.99 19.21 25.86
N ASP A 560 -7.01 18.40 26.28
CA ASP A 560 -6.69 18.28 27.72
C ASP A 560 -5.23 18.63 28.14
N ASP A 561 -4.49 19.35 27.29
CA ASP A 561 -3.10 19.76 27.59
C ASP A 561 -2.96 21.30 27.79
N VAL A 562 -3.93 21.92 28.48
CA VAL A 562 -3.93 23.37 28.78
C VAL A 562 -3.66 23.69 30.25
N LEU A 563 -3.54 22.71 31.15
CA LEU A 563 -3.34 22.99 32.57
C LEU A 563 -2.35 22.03 33.23
N ASN A 564 -1.05 22.26 33.02
CA ASN A 564 -0.02 22.03 34.04
C ASN A 564 1.37 22.50 33.56
N GLU A 565 1.54 23.81 33.45
CA GLU A 565 2.86 24.39 33.69
C GLU A 565 2.73 25.56 34.67
N VAL A 566 3.61 25.51 35.67
CA VAL A 566 3.95 26.52 36.68
C VAL A 566 3.51 26.12 38.08
N PHE A 567 4.35 25.33 38.75
CA PHE A 567 4.88 25.63 40.08
C PHE A 567 6.09 24.71 40.39
N VAL A 568 7.11 25.28 41.06
CA VAL A 568 8.27 24.64 41.73
C VAL A 568 9.45 24.27 40.81
N ASP A 569 10.71 24.73 40.97
CA ASP A 569 11.32 25.59 41.99
C ASP A 569 12.65 26.21 41.52
N THR A 570 13.04 27.22 42.29
CA THR A 570 14.30 27.94 42.40
C THR A 570 15.59 27.12 42.58
N SER A 571 16.70 27.78 42.20
CA SER A 571 18.08 27.75 42.77
C SER A 571 19.19 26.92 42.11
N SER A 572 20.10 27.65 41.43
CA SER A 572 21.57 27.69 41.56
C SER A 572 22.09 28.39 40.28
N VAL A 573 22.60 29.61 40.27
CA VAL A 573 23.76 30.21 40.97
C VAL A 573 23.51 31.70 41.19
#